data_AF-A0A1I4CCZ0-F1
#
_entry.id   AF-A0A1I4CCZ0-F1
#
_cell.length_a   1.000
_cell.length_b   1.000
_cell.length_c   1.000
_cell.angle_alpha   90.00
_cell.angle_beta   90.00
_cell.angle_gamma   90.00
#
_symmetry.space_group_name_H-M   'P 1'
#
loop_
_entity.id
_entity.type
_entity.pdbx_description
1 polymer ?
#
loop_
_entity_poly.entity_id
_entity_poly.type
_entity_poly.pdbx_seq_one_letter_code
_entity_poly.pdbx_strand_id
1 'polypeptide(L)'
;MSRQGALAFRSVTDGFDAGSAPGARAELTGSELWDRTQRAGQQVTAAYERMIAAPSERARIAVAPEFLRRVRQLLTLRLVAVAGDRRRAFPPTVPPSGSDGVAALWAEVFWAARARSPDDDSGVLEATDASIRGLLALQPSNLTDPSTVQAWWERLALVEETFGGLEMEAQVTVEGLQAAVEYEQQTRRETY
;
A
#
# COMPACT_ATOMS: atom_id res chain seq x y z
N MET A 1 -25.95 44.97 21.82
CA MET A 1 -25.01 45.41 20.77
C MET A 1 -23.77 44.52 20.84
N SER A 2 -23.48 43.82 19.73
CA SER A 2 -22.20 43.35 19.16
C SER A 2 -20.89 43.53 19.98
N ARG A 3 -19.87 42.66 20.02
CA ARG A 3 -19.29 41.64 19.09
C ARG A 3 -18.42 40.67 19.93
N GLN A 4 -18.54 39.35 19.77
CA GLN A 4 -17.59 38.45 19.08
C GLN A 4 -16.09 38.63 19.43
N GLY A 5 -15.53 37.60 20.05
CA GLY A 5 -14.09 37.39 20.26
C GLY A 5 -13.79 35.94 20.63
N ALA A 6 -14.35 34.98 19.89
CA ALA A 6 -14.04 33.56 20.05
C ALA A 6 -12.69 33.26 19.37
N LEU A 7 -11.63 33.14 20.18
CA LEU A 7 -10.39 32.51 19.75
C LEU A 7 -10.60 31.00 19.74
N ALA A 8 -11.29 30.53 18.69
CA ALA A 8 -11.28 29.13 18.33
C ALA A 8 -9.89 28.80 17.77
N PHE A 9 -9.09 28.08 18.56
CA PHE A 9 -7.96 27.33 18.02
C PHE A 9 -8.50 26.41 16.93
N ARG A 10 -8.24 26.79 15.68
CA ARG A 10 -8.54 26.00 14.50
C ARG A 10 -7.71 24.72 14.61
N SER A 11 -8.32 23.65 15.10
CA SER A 11 -7.73 22.33 14.97
C SER A 11 -7.55 22.09 13.49
N VAL A 12 -6.29 22.03 13.05
CA VAL A 12 -5.92 21.57 11.71
C VAL A 12 -6.12 20.06 11.70
N THR A 13 -7.36 19.63 11.79
CA THR A 13 -7.82 18.41 11.14
C THR A 13 -8.20 18.86 9.74
N ASP A 14 -7.16 19.19 8.95
CA ASP A 14 -7.32 19.42 7.53
C ASP A 14 -7.87 18.11 6.98
N GLY A 15 -9.13 18.18 6.53
CA GLY A 15 -9.87 17.04 6.05
C GLY A 15 -9.04 16.36 4.98
N PHE A 16 -8.61 15.15 5.29
CA PHE A 16 -8.20 14.20 4.28
C PHE A 16 -9.36 14.11 3.30
N ASP A 17 -9.15 14.60 2.09
CA ASP A 17 -10.19 14.75 1.08
C ASP A 17 -10.86 13.39 0.87
N ALA A 18 -12.05 13.24 1.46
CA ALA A 18 -12.92 12.08 1.33
C ALA A 18 -13.43 11.91 -0.12
N GLY A 19 -13.02 12.78 -1.05
CA GLY A 19 -13.27 12.69 -2.48
C GLY A 19 -12.20 11.95 -3.31
N SER A 20 -11.15 11.38 -2.72
CA SER A 20 -10.12 10.62 -3.46
C SER A 20 -9.72 9.28 -2.84
N ALA A 21 -10.42 8.81 -1.81
CA ALA A 21 -10.41 7.39 -1.47
C ALA A 21 -11.06 6.62 -2.63
N PRO A 22 -10.56 5.42 -3.02
CA PRO A 22 -11.28 4.55 -3.93
C PRO A 22 -12.69 4.38 -3.38
N GLY A 23 -13.69 4.81 -4.14
CA GLY A 23 -15.08 4.74 -3.73
C GLY A 23 -15.41 3.36 -3.19
N ALA A 24 -15.91 3.36 -1.96
CA ALA A 24 -16.67 2.32 -1.28
C ALA A 24 -16.75 0.98 -2.01
N ARG A 25 -16.03 -0.04 -1.51
CA ARG A 25 -16.42 -1.48 -1.46
C ARG A 25 -17.06 -2.14 -2.70
N ALA A 26 -17.14 -1.48 -3.85
CA ALA A 26 -17.41 -2.13 -5.11
C ALA A 26 -16.15 -2.96 -5.33
N GLU A 27 -16.29 -4.27 -5.16
CA GLU A 27 -15.25 -5.26 -5.43
C GLU A 27 -14.69 -4.94 -6.81
N LEU A 28 -13.58 -4.19 -6.83
CA LEU A 28 -12.85 -3.96 -8.06
C LEU A 28 -12.48 -5.34 -8.53
N THR A 29 -12.90 -5.67 -9.75
CA THR A 29 -12.47 -6.91 -10.37
C THR A 29 -10.93 -6.92 -10.41
N GLY A 30 -10.32 -8.11 -10.36
CA GLY A 30 -8.86 -8.22 -10.34
C GLY A 30 -8.19 -7.45 -11.50
N SER A 31 -8.82 -7.42 -12.68
CA SER A 31 -8.39 -6.64 -13.83
C SER A 31 -8.48 -5.12 -13.63
N GLU A 32 -9.58 -4.62 -13.04
CA GLU A 32 -9.72 -3.19 -12.74
C GLU A 32 -8.71 -2.72 -11.69
N LEU A 33 -8.46 -3.53 -10.67
CA LEU A 33 -7.47 -3.23 -9.64
C LEU A 33 -6.05 -3.20 -10.24
N TRP A 34 -5.74 -4.16 -11.12
CA TRP A 34 -4.49 -4.19 -11.87
C TRP A 34 -4.30 -2.92 -12.71
N ASP A 35 -5.28 -2.57 -13.55
CA ASP A 35 -5.20 -1.40 -14.42
C ASP A 35 -5.06 -0.08 -13.64
N ARG A 36 -5.73 0.03 -12.50
CA ARG A 36 -5.61 1.19 -11.62
C ARG A 36 -4.24 1.25 -10.95
N THR A 37 -3.70 0.11 -10.53
CA THR A 37 -2.37 0.01 -9.93
C THR A 37 -1.29 0.43 -10.94
N GLN A 38 -1.36 -0.07 -12.17
CA GLN A 38 -0.43 0.29 -13.24
C GLN A 38 -0.48 1.79 -13.55
N ARG A 39 -1.67 2.37 -13.68
CA ARG A 39 -1.86 3.81 -13.88
C ARG A 39 -1.33 4.63 -12.70
N ALA A 40 -1.56 4.19 -11.46
CA ALA A 40 -1.04 4.86 -10.27
C ALA A 40 0.51 4.83 -10.25
N GLY A 41 1.12 3.70 -10.62
CA GLY A 41 2.58 3.57 -10.75
C GLY A 41 3.15 4.57 -11.76
N GLN A 42 2.58 4.65 -12.96
CA GLN A 42 2.99 5.62 -13.98
C GLN A 42 2.88 7.07 -13.49
N GLN A 43 1.80 7.40 -12.76
CA GLN A 43 1.60 8.74 -12.19
C GLN A 43 2.63 9.07 -11.10
N VAL A 44 2.99 8.09 -10.28
CA VAL A 44 4.04 8.21 -9.25
C VAL A 44 5.41 8.44 -9.90
N THR A 45 5.75 7.68 -10.95
CA THR A 45 7.00 7.89 -11.72
C THR A 45 7.05 9.29 -12.33
N ALA A 46 5.99 9.73 -13.00
CA ALA A 46 5.93 11.08 -13.58
C ALA A 46 5.99 12.19 -12.51
N ALA A 47 5.46 11.95 -11.31
CA ALA A 47 5.57 12.88 -10.19
C ALA A 47 7.00 12.91 -9.62
N TYR A 48 7.67 11.76 -9.52
CA TYR A 48 9.07 11.64 -9.13
C TYR A 48 10.00 12.38 -10.11
N GLU A 49 9.83 12.17 -11.41
CA GLU A 49 10.63 12.86 -12.43
C GLU A 49 10.49 14.39 -12.33
N ARG A 50 9.27 14.88 -12.09
CA ARG A 50 9.03 16.32 -11.84
C ARG A 50 9.69 16.83 -10.57
N MET A 51 9.71 16.04 -9.50
CA MET A 51 10.42 16.37 -8.25
C MET A 51 11.92 16.51 -8.49
N ILE A 52 12.54 15.56 -9.20
CA ILE A 52 13.97 15.58 -9.50
C ILE A 52 14.35 16.72 -10.44
N ALA A 53 13.53 16.97 -11.46
CA ALA A 53 13.78 18.03 -12.45
C ALA A 53 13.51 19.45 -11.94
N ALA A 54 12.86 19.61 -10.76
CA ALA A 54 12.53 20.92 -10.23
C ALA A 54 13.81 21.73 -9.90
N PRO A 55 13.94 22.98 -10.38
CA PRO A 55 15.21 23.72 -10.38
C PRO A 55 15.61 24.29 -9.02
N SER A 56 14.73 24.21 -8.02
CA SER A 56 14.97 24.79 -6.70
C SER A 56 14.24 24.02 -5.61
N GLU A 57 14.69 24.18 -4.37
CA GLU A 57 14.01 23.69 -3.17
C GLU A 57 12.55 24.14 -3.12
N ARG A 58 12.28 25.44 -3.38
CA ARG A 58 10.92 25.97 -3.36
C ARG A 58 10.02 25.34 -4.42
N ALA A 59 10.57 25.08 -5.62
CA ALA A 59 9.84 24.37 -6.67
C ALA A 59 9.54 22.93 -6.28
N ARG A 60 10.48 22.22 -5.62
CA ARG A 60 10.26 20.87 -5.07
C ARG A 60 9.18 20.85 -3.99
N ILE A 61 9.23 21.79 -3.04
CA ILE A 61 8.18 21.92 -2.00
C ILE A 61 6.80 22.12 -2.62
N ALA A 62 6.70 22.90 -3.71
CA ALA A 62 5.43 23.18 -4.36
C ALA A 62 4.80 21.93 -5.01
N VAL A 63 5.61 21.00 -5.53
CA VAL A 63 5.11 19.78 -6.18
C VAL A 63 5.08 18.55 -5.26
N ALA A 64 5.76 18.60 -4.12
CA ALA A 64 5.85 17.49 -3.15
C ALA A 64 4.49 16.98 -2.61
N PRO A 65 3.48 17.83 -2.31
CA PRO A 65 2.17 17.35 -1.86
C PRO A 65 1.52 16.39 -2.86
N GLU A 66 1.62 16.70 -4.16
CA GLU A 66 1.06 15.84 -5.21
C GLU A 66 1.82 14.53 -5.30
N PHE A 67 3.15 14.56 -5.24
CA PHE A 67 3.96 13.34 -5.20
C PHE A 67 3.58 12.43 -4.03
N LEU A 68 3.53 12.96 -2.81
CA LEU A 68 3.16 12.20 -1.61
C LEU A 68 1.74 11.63 -1.70
N ARG A 69 0.80 12.37 -2.27
CA ARG A 69 -0.57 11.90 -2.49
C ARG A 69 -0.61 10.72 -3.45
N ARG A 70 0.14 10.79 -4.56
CA ARG A 70 0.24 9.69 -5.53
C ARG A 70 0.89 8.45 -4.95
N VAL A 71 1.96 8.61 -4.16
CA VAL A 71 2.61 7.48 -3.46
C VAL A 71 1.62 6.80 -2.52
N ARG A 72 0.87 7.56 -1.71
CA ARG A 72 -0.16 6.98 -0.83
C ARG A 72 -1.24 6.24 -1.61
N GLN A 73 -1.68 6.79 -2.73
CA GLN A 73 -2.65 6.14 -3.60
C GLN A 73 -2.14 4.80 -4.17
N LEU A 74 -0.89 4.77 -4.65
CA LEU A 74 -0.24 3.55 -5.12
C LEU A 74 -0.16 2.50 -4.00
N LEU A 75 0.36 2.88 -2.84
CA LEU A 75 0.49 1.99 -1.68
C LEU A 75 -0.86 1.40 -1.25
N THR A 76 -1.92 2.20 -1.20
CA THR A 76 -3.27 1.70 -0.90
C THR A 76 -3.68 0.65 -1.93
N LEU A 77 -3.55 0.91 -3.24
CA LEU A 77 -3.94 -0.04 -4.28
C LEU A 77 -3.15 -1.35 -4.21
N ARG A 78 -1.83 -1.26 -4.01
CA ARG A 78 -0.96 -2.44 -3.85
C ARG A 78 -1.35 -3.25 -2.62
N LEU A 79 -1.55 -2.59 -1.47
CA LEU A 79 -1.94 -3.28 -0.25
C LEU A 79 -3.34 -3.89 -0.32
N VAL A 80 -4.29 -3.28 -1.04
CA VAL A 80 -5.60 -3.90 -1.31
C VAL A 80 -5.42 -5.21 -2.10
N ALA A 81 -4.55 -5.22 -3.12
CA ALA A 81 -4.25 -6.43 -3.90
C ALA A 81 -3.61 -7.50 -3.01
N VAL A 82 -2.51 -7.17 -2.33
CA VAL A 82 -1.76 -8.09 -1.45
C VAL A 82 -2.67 -8.66 -0.36
N ALA A 83 -3.43 -7.82 0.35
CA ALA A 83 -4.35 -8.29 1.38
C ALA A 83 -5.44 -9.21 0.80
N GLY A 84 -5.96 -8.88 -0.39
CA GLY A 84 -6.93 -9.72 -1.11
C GLY A 84 -6.36 -11.10 -1.47
N ASP A 85 -5.16 -11.14 -2.02
CA ASP A 85 -4.47 -12.39 -2.39
C ASP A 85 -4.22 -13.25 -1.16
N ARG A 86 -3.72 -12.65 -0.08
CA ARG A 86 -3.48 -13.37 1.17
C ARG A 86 -4.76 -13.93 1.79
N ARG A 87 -5.88 -13.20 1.78
CA ARG A 87 -7.18 -13.70 2.27
C ARG A 87 -7.69 -14.89 1.45
N ARG A 88 -7.37 -14.96 0.15
CA ARG A 88 -7.73 -16.09 -0.72
C ARG A 88 -6.83 -17.29 -0.51
N ALA A 89 -5.54 -17.04 -0.33
CA ALA A 89 -4.51 -18.08 -0.18
C ALA A 89 -4.53 -18.75 1.19
N PHE A 90 -4.82 -17.99 2.25
CA PHE A 90 -4.65 -18.45 3.62
C PHE A 90 -5.95 -18.33 4.42
N PRO A 91 -6.22 -19.28 5.33
CA PRO A 91 -7.29 -19.14 6.30
C PRO A 91 -7.12 -17.84 7.11
N PRO A 92 -8.21 -17.09 7.38
CA PRO A 92 -8.12 -15.83 8.10
C PRO A 92 -7.67 -16.06 9.55
N THR A 93 -6.41 -15.72 9.84
CA THR A 93 -5.84 -15.67 11.20
C THR A 93 -5.94 -14.28 11.82
N VAL A 94 -6.06 -13.24 11.00
CA VAL A 94 -6.20 -11.84 11.43
C VAL A 94 -7.47 -11.28 10.80
N PRO A 95 -8.37 -10.65 11.58
CA PRO A 95 -9.57 -10.05 11.03
C PRO A 95 -9.19 -8.91 10.06
N PRO A 96 -9.94 -8.75 8.95
CA PRO A 96 -9.67 -7.69 8.00
C PRO A 96 -9.83 -6.32 8.67
N SER A 97 -8.94 -5.39 8.33
CA SER A 97 -8.83 -4.08 8.97
C SER A 97 -10.09 -3.20 8.84
N GLY A 98 -10.97 -3.49 7.87
CA GLY A 98 -12.20 -2.75 7.63
C GLY A 98 -12.00 -1.30 7.13
N SER A 99 -10.77 -0.90 6.88
CA SER A 99 -10.33 0.43 6.45
C SER A 99 -9.35 0.33 5.29
N ASP A 100 -9.46 1.23 4.31
CA ASP A 100 -8.60 1.27 3.12
C ASP A 100 -7.33 2.14 3.33
N GLY A 101 -7.03 2.50 4.58
CA GLY A 101 -5.83 3.24 4.92
C GLY A 101 -4.57 2.38 4.84
N VAL A 102 -3.49 2.93 4.27
CA VAL A 102 -2.18 2.25 4.12
C VAL A 102 -1.73 1.56 5.40
N ALA A 103 -1.77 2.25 6.54
CA ALA A 103 -1.33 1.68 7.82
C ALA A 103 -2.18 0.50 8.29
N ALA A 104 -3.50 0.55 8.05
CA ALA A 104 -4.43 -0.48 8.48
C ALA A 104 -4.31 -1.74 7.60
N LEU A 105 -4.25 -1.55 6.28
CA LEU A 105 -4.02 -2.63 5.32
C LEU A 105 -2.63 -3.26 5.52
N TRP A 106 -1.60 -2.45 5.75
CA TRP A 106 -0.27 -2.97 6.04
C TRP A 106 -0.24 -3.77 7.34
N ALA A 107 -0.87 -3.30 8.42
CA ALA A 107 -0.92 -4.06 9.67
C ALA A 107 -1.57 -5.43 9.48
N GLU A 108 -2.66 -5.51 8.72
CA GLU A 108 -3.29 -6.77 8.36
C GLU A 108 -2.33 -7.71 7.63
N VAL A 109 -1.67 -7.23 6.57
CA VAL A 109 -0.71 -8.00 5.79
C VAL A 109 0.49 -8.44 6.64
N PHE A 110 1.05 -7.53 7.41
CA PHE A 110 2.21 -7.76 8.29
C PHE A 110 1.93 -8.87 9.29
N TRP A 111 0.83 -8.77 10.06
CA TRP A 111 0.51 -9.77 11.08
C TRP A 111 0.13 -11.12 10.46
N ALA A 112 -0.56 -11.12 9.32
CA ALA A 112 -0.89 -12.35 8.59
C ALA A 112 0.37 -13.05 8.05
N ALA A 113 1.38 -12.30 7.57
CA ALA A 113 2.67 -12.84 7.16
C ALA A 113 3.48 -13.35 8.36
N ARG A 114 3.56 -12.57 9.43
CA ARG A 114 4.33 -12.92 10.63
C ARG A 114 3.77 -14.17 11.34
N ALA A 115 2.45 -14.33 11.37
CA ALA A 115 1.81 -15.53 11.95
C ALA A 115 2.09 -16.81 11.17
N ARG A 116 2.39 -16.69 9.86
CA ARG A 116 2.71 -17.83 8.98
C ARG A 116 4.16 -18.27 9.09
N SER A 117 5.05 -17.32 9.33
CA SER A 117 6.47 -17.58 9.54
C SER A 117 6.95 -16.97 10.87
N PRO A 118 6.60 -17.60 12.01
CA PRO A 118 6.95 -17.09 13.34
C PRO A 118 8.47 -17.03 13.57
N ASP A 119 9.23 -17.85 12.86
CA ASP A 119 10.69 -17.96 12.99
C ASP A 119 11.43 -17.33 11.79
N ASP A 120 10.75 -16.55 10.95
CA ASP A 120 11.43 -15.77 9.90
C ASP A 120 12.18 -14.59 10.53
N ASP A 121 13.49 -14.74 10.63
CA ASP A 121 14.43 -13.74 11.14
C ASP A 121 15.05 -12.89 10.01
N SER A 122 14.52 -12.93 8.78
CA SER A 122 15.04 -12.15 7.65
C SER A 122 14.98 -10.63 7.86
N GLY A 123 14.08 -10.16 8.74
CA GLY A 123 13.87 -8.74 9.02
C GLY A 123 13.23 -7.95 7.88
N VAL A 124 12.82 -8.62 6.80
CA VAL A 124 12.26 -7.98 5.60
C VAL A 124 10.94 -7.29 5.92
N LEU A 125 10.06 -7.95 6.68
CA LEU A 125 8.77 -7.38 7.08
C LEU A 125 8.95 -6.14 7.98
N GLU A 126 9.88 -6.20 8.93
CA GLU A 126 10.20 -5.08 9.84
C GLU A 126 10.83 -3.90 9.08
N ALA A 127 11.71 -4.17 8.12
CA ALA A 127 12.31 -3.14 7.27
C ALA A 127 11.26 -2.47 6.38
N THR A 128 10.33 -3.24 5.82
CA THR A 128 9.20 -2.74 5.02
C THR A 128 8.21 -1.95 5.88
N ASP A 129 7.93 -2.40 7.10
CA ASP A 129 7.12 -1.66 8.06
C ASP A 129 7.73 -0.30 8.41
N ALA A 130 9.04 -0.26 8.71
CA ALA A 130 9.76 0.98 8.96
C ALA A 130 9.71 1.92 7.75
N SER A 131 9.84 1.38 6.54
CA SER A 131 9.78 2.13 5.28
C SER A 131 8.40 2.73 5.05
N ILE A 132 7.32 1.95 5.25
CA ILE A 132 5.93 2.42 5.12
C ILE A 132 5.63 3.51 6.16
N ARG A 133 5.99 3.32 7.43
CA ARG A 133 5.81 4.36 8.47
C ARG A 133 6.56 5.63 8.11
N GLY A 134 7.79 5.48 7.64
CA GLY A 134 8.61 6.59 7.17
C GLY A 134 7.96 7.37 6.02
N LEU A 135 7.45 6.67 5.00
CA LEU A 135 6.71 7.26 3.88
C LEU A 135 5.45 8.00 4.35
N LEU A 136 4.72 7.46 5.32
CA LEU A 136 3.52 8.09 5.85
C LEU A 136 3.83 9.36 6.65
N ALA A 137 4.97 9.39 7.35
CA ALA A 137 5.43 10.53 8.13
C ALA A 137 6.00 11.68 7.28
N LEU A 138 6.36 11.43 6.01
CA LEU A 138 6.96 12.44 5.15
C LEU A 138 6.09 13.70 5.00
N GLN A 139 6.74 14.83 5.18
CA GLN A 139 6.21 16.16 4.88
C GLN A 139 6.87 16.71 3.61
N PRO A 140 6.22 17.65 2.90
CA PRO A 140 6.80 18.33 1.75
C PRO A 140 8.20 18.92 2.01
N SER A 141 8.43 19.45 3.22
CA SER A 141 9.72 20.02 3.64
C SER A 141 10.84 18.98 3.78
N ASN A 142 10.54 17.69 3.80
CA ASN A 142 11.55 16.62 3.81
C ASN A 142 12.05 16.29 2.40
N LEU A 143 11.43 16.81 1.34
CA LEU A 143 11.71 16.48 -0.05
C LEU A 143 12.34 17.64 -0.83
N THR A 144 13.10 18.48 -0.11
CA THR A 144 13.75 19.69 -0.64
C THR A 144 15.07 19.40 -1.35
N ASP A 145 15.67 18.25 -1.05
CA ASP A 145 16.94 17.78 -1.59
C ASP A 145 16.72 16.59 -2.56
N PRO A 146 17.24 16.64 -3.81
CA PRO A 146 17.07 15.57 -4.78
C PRO A 146 17.62 14.22 -4.32
N SER A 147 18.73 14.20 -3.55
CA SER A 147 19.31 12.94 -3.06
C SER A 147 18.38 12.26 -2.05
N THR A 148 17.71 13.06 -1.22
CA THR A 148 16.66 12.58 -0.31
C THR A 148 15.46 12.04 -1.07
N VAL A 149 15.02 12.71 -2.15
CA VAL A 149 13.93 12.23 -3.01
C VAL A 149 14.29 10.88 -3.66
N GLN A 150 15.52 10.75 -4.17
CA GLN A 150 16.02 9.49 -4.75
C GLN A 150 16.08 8.36 -3.71
N ALA A 151 16.59 8.63 -2.51
CA ALA A 151 16.64 7.62 -1.45
C ALA A 151 15.25 7.11 -1.06
N TRP A 152 14.23 7.98 -1.08
CA TRP A 152 12.84 7.56 -0.85
C TRP A 152 12.25 6.78 -2.02
N TRP A 153 12.64 7.11 -3.25
CA TRP A 153 12.27 6.33 -4.42
C TRP A 153 12.80 4.90 -4.34
N GLU A 154 14.06 4.74 -3.98
CA GLU A 154 14.71 3.43 -3.78
C GLU A 154 14.03 2.65 -2.65
N ARG A 155 13.67 3.31 -1.54
CA ARG A 155 12.89 2.67 -0.47
C ARG A 155 11.50 2.22 -0.92
N LEU A 156 10.82 3.01 -1.74
CA LEU A 156 9.52 2.61 -2.29
C LEU A 156 9.67 1.35 -3.17
N ALA A 157 10.74 1.26 -3.97
CA ALA A 157 11.02 0.08 -4.78
C ALA A 157 11.23 -1.19 -3.91
N LEU A 158 11.91 -1.09 -2.77
CA LEU A 158 12.08 -2.20 -1.83
C LEU A 158 10.75 -2.63 -1.18
N VAL A 159 9.86 -1.68 -0.88
CA VAL A 159 8.51 -1.98 -0.41
C VAL A 159 7.73 -2.75 -1.48
N GLU A 160 7.80 -2.31 -2.75
CA GLU A 160 7.16 -3.00 -3.87
C GLU A 160 7.71 -4.42 -4.10
N GLU A 161 9.02 -4.61 -3.93
CA GLU A 161 9.65 -5.94 -3.98
C GLU A 161 9.10 -6.87 -2.90
N THR A 162 8.96 -6.37 -1.67
CA THR A 162 8.34 -7.14 -0.57
C THR A 162 6.89 -7.49 -0.90
N PHE A 163 6.13 -6.56 -1.48
CA PHE A 163 4.76 -6.84 -1.91
C PHE A 163 4.73 -7.93 -2.99
N GLY A 164 5.62 -7.88 -3.98
CA GLY A 164 5.74 -8.91 -5.00
C GLY A 164 6.07 -10.29 -4.42
N GLY A 165 6.96 -10.37 -3.42
CA GLY A 165 7.24 -11.61 -2.71
C GLY A 165 6.02 -12.20 -2.00
N LEU A 166 5.23 -11.35 -1.33
CA LEU A 166 4.01 -11.76 -0.63
C LEU A 166 2.90 -12.20 -1.59
N GLU A 167 2.79 -11.56 -2.76
CA GLU A 167 1.84 -11.95 -3.82
C GLU A 167 2.23 -13.30 -4.42
N MET A 168 3.51 -13.51 -4.72
CA MET A 168 4.02 -14.79 -5.22
C MET A 168 3.78 -15.92 -4.22
N GLU A 169 4.04 -15.69 -2.93
CA GLU A 169 3.75 -16.68 -1.86
C GLU A 169 2.26 -17.05 -1.83
N ALA A 170 1.37 -16.05 -1.93
CA ALA A 170 -0.07 -16.27 -1.95
C ALA A 170 -0.50 -17.05 -3.20
N GLN A 171 0.01 -16.69 -4.38
CA GLN A 171 -0.30 -17.35 -5.65
C GLN A 171 0.11 -18.83 -5.63
N VAL A 172 1.35 -19.14 -5.23
CA VAL A 172 1.84 -20.52 -5.10
C VAL A 172 0.97 -21.34 -4.15
N THR A 173 0.49 -20.72 -3.07
CA THR A 173 -0.40 -21.39 -2.12
C THR A 173 -1.76 -21.72 -2.73
N VAL A 174 -2.38 -20.78 -3.45
CA VAL A 174 -3.66 -21.00 -4.13
C VAL A 174 -3.54 -22.11 -5.18
N GLU A 175 -2.49 -22.10 -5.98
CA GLU A 175 -2.23 -23.13 -6.99
C GLU A 175 -2.07 -24.52 -6.35
N GLY A 176 -1.35 -24.61 -5.22
CA GLY A 176 -1.22 -25.84 -4.46
C GLY A 176 -2.56 -26.37 -3.91
N LEU A 177 -3.42 -25.47 -3.41
CA LEU A 177 -4.76 -25.84 -2.93
C LEU A 177 -5.65 -26.34 -4.08
N GLN A 178 -5.60 -25.70 -5.25
CA GLN A 178 -6.36 -26.11 -6.42
C GLN A 178 -5.93 -27.50 -6.91
N ALA A 179 -4.61 -27.74 -7.02
CA ALA A 179 -4.07 -29.04 -7.43
C ALA A 179 -4.49 -30.17 -6.48
N ALA A 180 -4.50 -29.92 -5.16
CA ALA A 180 -4.96 -30.89 -4.18
C ALA A 180 -6.45 -31.25 -4.36
N VAL A 181 -7.30 -30.25 -4.60
CA VAL A 181 -8.74 -30.45 -4.85
C VAL A 181 -8.97 -31.24 -6.15
N GLU A 182 -8.24 -30.93 -7.22
CA GLU A 182 -8.33 -31.66 -8.50
C GLU A 182 -7.93 -33.12 -8.34
N TYR A 183 -6.85 -33.39 -7.59
CA TYR A 183 -6.41 -34.75 -7.29
C TYR A 183 -7.45 -35.56 -6.49
N GLU A 184 -8.07 -34.95 -5.48
CA GLU A 184 -9.16 -35.59 -4.71
C GLU A 184 -10.40 -35.88 -5.57
N GLN A 185 -10.74 -34.98 -6.48
CA GLN A 185 -11.87 -35.20 -7.40
C GLN A 185 -11.58 -36.32 -8.39
N GLN A 186 -10.34 -36.41 -8.90
CA GLN A 186 -9.93 -37.45 -9.84
C GLN A 186 -9.92 -38.83 -9.16
N THR A 187 -9.31 -38.94 -7.98
CA THR A 187 -9.32 -40.19 -7.20
C THR A 187 -10.73 -40.65 -6.84
N ARG A 188 -11.64 -39.72 -6.49
CA ARG A 188 -13.05 -40.06 -6.26
C ARG A 188 -13.72 -40.59 -7.53
N ARG A 189 -13.46 -40.00 -8.71
CA ARG A 189 -14.02 -40.47 -10.00
C ARG A 189 -13.47 -41.83 -10.43
N GLU A 190 -12.26 -42.18 -10.03
CA GLU A 190 -11.64 -43.48 -10.35
C GLU A 190 -12.08 -44.60 -9.40
N THR A 191 -12.65 -44.25 -8.24
CA THR A 191 -13.11 -45.21 -7.22
C THR A 191 -14.60 -45.56 -7.34
N TYR A 192 -15.36 -44.82 -8.16
CA TYR A 192 -16.80 -45.05 -8.44
C TYR A 192 -17.02 -45.42 -9.90
#